data_AF-K7KPF0-F1
#
_entry.id   AF-K7KPF0-F1
#
_cell.length_a   1.000
_cell.length_b   1.000
_cell.length_c   1.000
_cell.angle_alpha   90.00
_cell.angle_beta   90.00
_cell.angle_gamma   90.00
#
_symmetry.space_group_name_H-M   'P 1'
#
loop_
_entity.id
_entity.type
_entity.pdbx_description
1 polymer ?
#
loop_
_entity_poly.entity_id
_entity_poly.type
_entity_poly.pdbx_seq_one_letter_code
_entity_poly.pdbx_strand_id
1 'polypeptide(L)'
;MVSNPKSHFHSNVHTSPMELSSSFTHSHNLFSFSSSLTPTLRRQTLRVSAVTIDPPQELPKNSPQRLLKELAERKRPSPRTPRAPPRRFILTRPLDDKRVADRFLNSPQLALNTFPLLSSCLPFSPLDHLDKSWMENHLMEAKQALGYPLEPSLTLGDDSGPAMELDTLLYLAFQHESCERSRARHVRFGHSRLFFLGQYVLELALAEYFLQRYPRESPAPMRERVFELIGKRSLPRWIKGAALHNLVFPYDDMDKLVRKEREATVKSVFWALFGAIYLCFGMPEVYRVLFEVFGMDPDAEDCQPKLRRQLEDIDHVSAEFEGKISWQDMVVYKPPADALFAHPRLFRACVPPGMHRFRGNLWDYDCRPQIMRVLGYPLKMTDRIPEITKARNIELDLGLQLCFLHPSKYKFDHPRFCYERLEYLGQKIQDLVMAERLLMKHLDAPGLWLQNRHRRFLMNKYCGRYLRAKNLHHFIIYNEKVQDAYQRAYRLKYPVTTSVQQALHGLSYAVYGKRDVRRLMFEVFDFEQTQPEAM
;
A
#
# COMPACT_ATOMS: atom_id res chain seq x y z
N MET A 1 -73.87 4.22 4.29
CA MET A 1 -73.28 5.43 4.91
C MET A 1 -72.19 4.98 5.89
N VAL A 2 -71.14 5.80 5.98
CA VAL A 2 -69.97 5.74 6.89
C VAL A 2 -68.77 4.93 6.41
N SER A 3 -67.64 5.62 6.48
CA SER A 3 -66.31 5.45 5.93
C SER A 3 -65.30 4.86 6.94
N ASN A 4 -64.50 3.89 6.48
CA ASN A 4 -63.03 3.76 6.59
C ASN A 4 -62.35 3.66 8.00
N PRO A 5 -61.03 3.36 8.13
CA PRO A 5 -60.44 2.02 8.28
C PRO A 5 -59.56 1.87 9.55
N LYS A 6 -59.02 0.65 9.83
CA LYS A 6 -57.68 0.44 10.43
C LYS A 6 -57.21 -1.01 10.38
N SER A 7 -55.97 -1.17 9.93
CA SER A 7 -55.19 -2.38 9.73
C SER A 7 -54.25 -2.64 10.91
N HIS A 8 -53.95 -3.91 11.21
CA HIS A 8 -52.69 -4.37 11.78
C HIS A 8 -52.47 -5.85 11.42
N PHE A 9 -51.56 -6.13 10.50
CA PHE A 9 -51.07 -7.47 10.18
C PHE A 9 -49.54 -7.49 10.24
N HIS A 10 -49.02 -8.50 10.94
CA HIS A 10 -47.63 -8.91 11.01
C HIS A 10 -47.15 -9.54 9.68
N SER A 11 -45.90 -9.32 9.29
CA SER A 11 -45.12 -10.32 8.56
C SER A 11 -43.60 -10.08 8.65
N ASN A 12 -42.88 -11.20 8.74
CA ASN A 12 -41.47 -11.34 9.08
C ASN A 12 -40.52 -10.72 8.05
N VAL A 13 -39.58 -9.91 8.53
CA VAL A 13 -38.45 -9.41 7.74
C VAL A 13 -37.31 -10.43 7.82
N HIS A 14 -37.15 -11.23 6.76
CA HIS A 14 -35.92 -11.99 6.51
C HIS A 14 -34.81 -11.03 6.10
N THR A 15 -33.97 -10.61 7.04
CA THR A 15 -32.67 -9.99 6.74
C THR A 15 -31.62 -11.09 6.65
N SER A 16 -31.21 -11.47 5.43
CA SER A 16 -29.98 -12.24 5.23
C SER A 16 -28.77 -11.30 5.36
N PRO A 17 -27.82 -11.56 6.27
CA PRO A 17 -26.60 -10.77 6.38
C PRO A 17 -25.63 -11.17 5.27
N MET A 18 -25.25 -10.18 4.47
CA MET A 18 -24.28 -10.30 3.39
C MET A 18 -22.92 -10.73 3.97
N GLU A 19 -22.50 -11.95 3.70
CA GLU A 19 -21.24 -12.54 4.19
C GLU A 19 -20.03 -11.81 3.60
N LEU A 20 -19.34 -11.04 4.46
CA LEU A 20 -18.02 -10.47 4.19
C LEU A 20 -16.97 -11.59 4.30
N SER A 21 -16.78 -12.32 3.20
CA SER A 21 -15.69 -13.28 3.03
C SER A 21 -14.33 -12.56 2.93
N SER A 22 -13.60 -12.55 4.04
CA SER A 22 -12.13 -12.74 4.16
C SER A 22 -11.60 -12.03 5.42
N SER A 23 -11.96 -12.59 6.58
CA SER A 23 -11.25 -12.30 7.83
C SER A 23 -10.16 -13.34 8.02
N PHE A 24 -8.89 -12.95 7.85
CA PHE A 24 -7.78 -13.58 8.56
C PHE A 24 -7.87 -13.17 10.04
N THR A 25 -8.83 -13.74 10.76
CA THR A 25 -8.83 -13.73 12.23
C THR A 25 -7.97 -14.89 12.69
N HIS A 26 -6.74 -14.59 13.08
CA HIS A 26 -6.01 -15.50 13.94
C HIS A 26 -6.78 -15.67 15.25
N SER A 27 -7.07 -16.93 15.53
CA SER A 27 -7.67 -17.47 16.74
C SER A 27 -6.89 -17.00 17.98
N HIS A 28 -7.37 -15.95 18.64
CA HIS A 28 -7.02 -15.71 20.02
C HIS A 28 -7.95 -16.55 20.89
N ASN A 29 -7.36 -17.61 21.45
CA ASN A 29 -7.96 -18.47 22.45
C ASN A 29 -8.64 -17.65 23.54
N LEU A 30 -9.87 -18.06 23.84
CA LEU A 30 -10.68 -17.66 24.97
C LEU A 30 -9.91 -17.93 26.27
N PHE A 31 -9.56 -16.88 27.00
CA PHE A 31 -9.55 -16.91 28.46
C PHE A 31 -10.40 -15.75 28.95
N SER A 32 -11.57 -16.12 29.43
CA SER A 32 -12.57 -15.31 30.11
C SER A 32 -12.00 -14.74 31.40
N PHE A 33 -11.92 -13.42 31.50
CA PHE A 33 -11.91 -12.71 32.77
C PHE A 33 -13.22 -11.93 32.90
N SER A 34 -14.20 -12.56 33.54
CA SER A 34 -15.32 -11.86 34.15
C SER A 34 -14.81 -11.12 35.38
N SER A 35 -14.92 -9.80 35.38
CA SER A 35 -14.85 -9.01 36.61
C SER A 35 -15.75 -7.78 36.46
N SER A 36 -17.06 -8.03 36.55
CA SER A 36 -17.94 -7.08 37.20
C SER A 36 -17.69 -7.15 38.72
N LEU A 37 -17.79 -6.00 39.39
CA LEU A 37 -17.86 -5.76 40.84
C LEU A 37 -16.77 -4.81 41.34
N THR A 38 -17.12 -3.53 41.40
CA THR A 38 -16.65 -2.61 42.43
C THR A 38 -17.88 -2.03 43.16
N PRO A 39 -18.32 -2.60 44.28
CA PRO A 39 -19.06 -1.86 45.27
C PRO A 39 -18.10 -1.21 46.25
N THR A 40 -18.38 0.05 46.52
CA THR A 40 -17.97 0.84 47.66
C THR A 40 -18.33 0.13 48.97
N LEU A 41 -17.43 0.13 49.97
CA LEU A 41 -17.74 0.33 51.41
C LEU A 41 -16.47 0.21 52.29
N ARG A 42 -16.12 1.38 52.85
CA ARG A 42 -15.77 1.67 54.26
C ARG A 42 -14.69 0.85 55.00
N ARG A 43 -13.64 1.60 55.36
CA ARG A 43 -12.64 1.34 56.42
C ARG A 43 -13.25 0.74 57.70
N GLN A 44 -12.67 -0.36 58.17
CA GLN A 44 -12.61 -0.71 59.58
C GLN A 44 -11.17 -1.00 59.99
N THR A 45 -10.73 -0.27 60.99
CA THR A 45 -9.46 -0.37 61.71
C THR A 45 -9.51 -1.53 62.71
N LEU A 46 -8.51 -2.42 62.69
CA LEU A 46 -8.22 -3.33 63.80
C LEU A 46 -6.75 -3.17 64.22
N ARG A 47 -6.58 -2.81 65.50
CA ARG A 47 -5.35 -2.85 66.29
C ARG A 47 -5.10 -4.31 66.76
N VAL A 48 -3.85 -4.66 67.09
CA VAL A 48 -3.40 -5.20 68.40
C VAL A 48 -2.12 -6.06 68.31
N SER A 49 -1.21 -5.71 69.23
CA SER A 49 -0.05 -6.31 69.92
C SER A 49 0.73 -7.54 69.45
N ALA A 50 2.06 -7.35 69.59
CA ALA A 50 3.14 -8.33 69.57
C ALA A 50 3.19 -9.19 70.85
N VAL A 51 3.53 -10.48 70.69
CA VAL A 51 3.99 -11.39 71.74
C VAL A 51 5.15 -12.22 71.18
N THR A 52 5.98 -12.66 72.12
CA THR A 52 7.39 -13.05 72.15
C THR A 52 7.85 -14.24 71.30
N ILE A 53 9.18 -14.28 71.16
CA ILE A 53 10.04 -15.12 70.33
C ILE A 53 10.28 -16.47 71.02
N ASP A 54 9.94 -17.58 70.36
CA ASP A 54 10.42 -18.93 70.69
C ASP A 54 11.04 -19.61 69.43
N PRO A 55 11.99 -20.56 69.60
CA PRO A 55 12.92 -21.02 68.55
C PRO A 55 12.29 -21.99 67.53
N PRO A 56 12.94 -22.22 66.36
CA PRO A 56 12.29 -22.79 65.18
C PRO A 56 12.09 -24.31 65.29
N GLN A 57 10.89 -24.73 65.69
CA GLN A 57 10.37 -26.06 65.40
C GLN A 57 9.87 -26.13 63.95
N GLU A 58 10.27 -27.17 63.23
CA GLU A 58 9.91 -27.39 61.82
C GLU A 58 8.40 -27.63 61.66
N LEU A 59 7.71 -26.65 61.08
CA LEU A 59 6.27 -26.72 60.86
C LEU A 59 5.92 -27.68 59.69
N PRO A 60 4.96 -28.60 59.88
CA PRO A 60 4.56 -29.59 58.88
C PRO A 60 3.99 -28.96 57.59
N LYS A 61 4.17 -29.67 56.47
CA LYS A 61 4.04 -29.16 55.08
C LYS A 61 2.73 -28.43 54.75
N ASN A 62 1.61 -28.77 55.39
CA ASN A 62 0.29 -28.18 55.10
C ASN A 62 -0.21 -27.17 56.15
N SER A 63 0.64 -26.69 57.06
CA SER A 63 0.18 -25.75 58.10
C SER A 63 -0.01 -24.32 57.54
N PRO A 64 -1.16 -23.67 57.81
CA PRO A 64 -1.42 -22.30 57.37
C PRO A 64 -0.44 -21.27 57.95
N GLN A 65 0.16 -21.58 59.10
CA GLN A 65 1.22 -20.76 59.72
C GLN A 65 2.48 -20.68 58.85
N ARG A 66 2.80 -21.73 58.09
CA ARG A 66 3.93 -21.72 57.14
C ARG A 66 3.66 -20.79 55.96
N LEU A 67 2.43 -20.79 55.43
CA LEU A 67 2.02 -19.86 54.36
C LEU A 67 2.05 -18.42 54.83
N LEU A 68 1.61 -18.14 56.07
CA LEU A 68 1.71 -16.82 56.69
C LEU A 68 3.17 -16.38 56.85
N LYS A 69 4.07 -17.30 57.25
CA LYS A 69 5.52 -17.04 57.33
C LYS A 69 6.13 -16.78 55.95
N GLU A 70 5.77 -17.57 54.95
CA GLU A 70 6.24 -17.39 53.56
C GLU A 70 5.72 -16.09 52.95
N LEU A 71 4.46 -15.71 53.23
CA LEU A 71 3.91 -14.41 52.86
C LEU A 71 4.58 -13.26 53.60
N ALA A 72 4.94 -13.43 54.88
CA ALA A 72 5.69 -12.44 55.64
C ALA A 72 7.11 -12.28 55.11
N GLU A 73 7.77 -13.37 54.71
CA GLU A 73 9.07 -13.36 54.04
C GLU A 73 8.99 -12.68 52.66
N ARG A 74 7.94 -12.96 51.88
CA ARG A 74 7.69 -12.26 50.60
C ARG A 74 7.33 -10.79 50.80
N LYS A 75 6.72 -10.43 51.94
CA LYS A 75 6.41 -9.04 52.32
C LYS A 75 7.59 -8.31 52.94
N ARG A 76 8.67 -9.00 53.36
CA ARG A 76 9.89 -8.29 53.77
C ARG A 76 10.36 -7.50 52.57
N PRO A 77 10.43 -6.15 52.66
CA PRO A 77 10.98 -5.37 51.57
C PRO A 77 12.39 -5.89 51.32
N SER A 78 12.64 -6.38 50.11
CA SER A 78 14.01 -6.71 49.71
C SER A 78 14.87 -5.48 50.00
N PRO A 79 16.11 -5.64 50.51
CA PRO A 79 17.00 -4.52 50.61
C PRO A 79 17.08 -3.93 49.21
N ARG A 80 16.55 -2.71 49.07
CA ARG A 80 16.72 -1.86 47.90
C ARG A 80 18.20 -1.52 47.87
N THR A 81 19.03 -2.47 47.45
CA THR A 81 20.28 -2.11 46.81
C THR A 81 19.85 -1.24 45.64
N PRO A 82 20.33 0.00 45.53
CA PRO A 82 20.07 0.82 44.36
C PRO A 82 20.80 0.16 43.19
N ARG A 83 20.20 -0.90 42.63
CA ARG A 83 20.49 -1.38 41.29
C ARG A 83 19.77 -0.43 40.33
N ALA A 84 20.09 0.85 40.41
CA ALA A 84 20.12 1.61 39.19
C ALA A 84 21.21 0.92 38.36
N PRO A 85 20.89 0.29 37.21
CA PRO A 85 21.96 -0.01 36.28
C PRO A 85 22.71 1.31 36.05
N PRO A 86 24.04 1.29 35.92
CA PRO A 86 24.73 2.53 35.61
C PRO A 86 24.01 3.15 34.42
N ARG A 87 23.67 4.43 34.50
CA ARG A 87 23.26 5.24 33.35
C ARG A 87 24.45 5.31 32.40
N ARG A 88 24.85 4.16 31.83
CA ARG A 88 25.78 4.02 30.72
C ARG A 88 25.00 4.54 29.54
N PHE A 89 25.03 5.86 29.39
CA PHE A 89 24.82 6.55 28.12
C PHE A 89 23.65 5.97 27.31
N ILE A 90 22.41 6.21 27.75
CA ILE A 90 21.22 5.97 26.89
C ILE A 90 21.34 6.81 25.61
N LEU A 91 22.10 7.91 25.67
CA LEU A 91 22.56 8.61 24.49
C LEU A 91 23.84 7.92 24.01
N THR A 92 23.77 7.22 22.89
CA THR A 92 24.93 6.98 22.03
C THR A 92 25.78 8.25 22.02
N ARG A 93 27.11 8.16 22.17
CA ARG A 93 27.98 9.35 22.05
C ARG A 93 27.50 10.14 20.82
N PRO A 94 27.35 11.48 20.92
CA PRO A 94 27.12 12.30 19.74
C PRO A 94 28.08 11.81 18.67
N LEU A 95 27.55 11.48 17.49
CA LEU A 95 28.41 11.12 16.39
C LEU A 95 29.36 12.30 16.17
N ASP A 96 30.63 12.04 15.87
CA ASP A 96 31.56 13.09 15.52
C ASP A 96 31.02 13.82 14.29
N ASP A 97 30.58 15.06 14.46
CA ASP A 97 29.88 15.84 13.43
C ASP A 97 30.70 15.89 12.13
N LYS A 98 32.03 15.91 12.23
CA LYS A 98 32.94 15.86 11.07
C LYS A 98 32.82 14.54 10.32
N ARG A 99 32.90 13.40 11.02
CA ARG A 99 32.77 12.07 10.39
C ARG A 99 31.39 11.85 9.77
N VAL A 100 30.37 12.45 10.37
CA VAL A 100 28.99 12.39 9.83
C VAL A 100 28.88 13.25 8.58
N ALA A 101 29.39 14.48 8.62
CA ALA A 101 29.44 15.36 7.45
C ALA A 101 30.22 14.72 6.30
N ASP A 102 31.40 14.15 6.57
CA ASP A 102 32.21 13.45 5.58
C ASP A 102 31.47 12.24 4.98
N ARG A 103 30.73 11.50 5.81
CA ARG A 103 29.89 10.39 5.32
C ARG A 103 28.78 10.88 4.40
N PHE A 104 28.14 11.99 4.73
CA PHE A 104 27.10 12.57 3.88
C PHE A 104 27.67 13.08 2.56
N LEU A 105 28.77 13.83 2.59
CA LEU A 105 29.43 14.34 1.39
C LEU A 105 29.90 13.23 0.45
N ASN A 106 30.33 12.09 1.00
CA ASN A 106 30.76 10.93 0.22
C ASN A 106 29.62 9.92 -0.06
N SER A 107 28.38 10.23 0.33
CA SER A 107 27.25 9.32 0.12
C SER A 107 26.80 9.36 -1.34
N PRO A 108 26.74 8.20 -2.03
CA PRO A 108 26.16 8.13 -3.38
C PRO A 108 24.72 8.67 -3.44
N GLN A 109 23.96 8.63 -2.33
CA GLN A 109 22.60 9.16 -2.26
C GLN A 109 22.51 10.69 -2.37
N LEU A 110 23.62 11.42 -2.22
CA LEU A 110 23.66 12.88 -2.40
C LEU A 110 24.41 13.28 -3.66
N ALA A 111 24.94 12.33 -4.43
CA ALA A 111 25.62 12.61 -5.68
C ALA A 111 24.64 13.00 -6.80
N LEU A 112 23.43 12.43 -6.82
CA LEU A 112 22.44 12.64 -7.87
C LEU A 112 21.34 13.63 -7.44
N ASN A 113 21.60 14.92 -7.66
CA ASN A 113 20.63 15.98 -7.37
C ASN A 113 19.43 16.01 -8.34
N THR A 114 19.58 15.47 -9.55
CA THR A 114 18.56 15.49 -10.62
C THR A 114 17.42 14.51 -10.38
N PHE A 115 17.70 13.36 -9.74
CA PHE A 115 16.73 12.29 -9.52
C PHE A 115 16.64 11.92 -8.04
N PRO A 116 15.96 12.72 -7.20
CA PRO A 116 15.94 12.52 -5.74
C PRO A 116 15.37 11.15 -5.32
N LEU A 117 14.41 10.61 -6.07
CA LEU A 117 13.86 9.29 -5.80
C LEU A 117 14.89 8.18 -6.06
N LEU A 118 15.57 8.22 -7.20
CA LEU A 118 16.61 7.26 -7.54
C LEU A 118 17.76 7.35 -6.54
N SER A 119 18.22 8.58 -6.29
CA SER A 119 19.29 8.87 -5.33
C SER A 119 18.96 8.32 -3.95
N SER A 120 17.70 8.40 -3.52
CA SER A 120 17.29 7.84 -2.23
C SER A 120 17.38 6.31 -2.15
N CYS A 121 17.40 5.58 -3.26
CA CYS A 121 17.49 4.11 -3.28
C CYS A 121 18.93 3.59 -3.48
N LEU A 122 19.88 4.47 -3.78
CA LEU A 122 21.31 4.15 -3.84
C LEU A 122 21.86 3.78 -2.46
N PRO A 123 22.99 3.04 -2.40
CA PRO A 123 23.63 2.74 -1.13
C PRO A 123 24.19 4.03 -0.52
N PHE A 124 24.10 4.18 0.80
CA PHE A 124 24.60 5.37 1.49
C PHE A 124 26.11 5.41 1.66
N SER A 125 26.80 4.32 1.31
CA SER A 125 28.25 4.25 1.22
C SER A 125 28.65 3.62 -0.11
N PRO A 126 29.87 3.92 -0.61
CA PRO A 126 30.41 3.25 -1.78
C PRO A 126 30.46 1.74 -1.63
N LEU A 127 30.40 1.04 -2.77
CA LEU A 127 30.50 -0.42 -2.84
C LEU A 127 31.94 -0.88 -2.53
N ASP A 128 32.05 -1.93 -1.71
CA ASP A 128 33.32 -2.55 -1.32
C ASP A 128 33.91 -3.40 -2.47
N HIS A 129 35.17 -3.82 -2.35
CA HIS A 129 35.81 -4.70 -3.34
C HIS A 129 35.04 -6.02 -3.54
N LEU A 130 34.45 -6.57 -2.47
CA LEU A 130 33.65 -7.79 -2.54
C LEU A 130 32.38 -7.60 -3.40
N ASP A 131 31.76 -6.43 -3.30
CA ASP A 131 30.58 -6.09 -4.09
C ASP A 131 30.94 -5.99 -5.58
N LYS A 132 32.05 -5.31 -5.89
CA LYS A 132 32.57 -5.19 -7.27
C LYS A 132 32.91 -6.55 -7.88
N SER A 133 33.53 -7.45 -7.11
CA SER A 133 33.83 -8.81 -7.57
C SER A 133 32.57 -9.62 -7.85
N TRP A 134 31.46 -9.39 -7.14
CA TRP A 134 30.19 -10.04 -7.48
C TRP A 134 29.66 -9.51 -8.81
N MET A 135 29.72 -8.18 -9.00
CA MET A 135 29.25 -7.53 -10.21
C MET A 135 30.02 -8.05 -11.43
N GLU A 136 31.34 -8.16 -11.35
CA GLU A 136 32.17 -8.71 -12.43
C GLU A 136 31.78 -10.14 -12.83
N ASN A 137 31.41 -10.98 -11.85
CA ASN A 137 31.11 -12.39 -12.09
C ASN A 137 29.65 -12.66 -12.54
N HIS A 138 28.68 -11.93 -12.00
CA HIS A 138 27.25 -12.30 -12.09
C HIS A 138 26.37 -11.27 -12.80
N LEU A 139 26.81 -10.02 -12.93
CA LEU A 139 25.98 -8.97 -13.52
C LEU A 139 25.69 -9.24 -14.99
N MET A 140 26.63 -9.85 -15.71
CA MET A 140 26.47 -10.22 -17.12
C MET A 140 25.35 -11.24 -17.31
N GLU A 141 25.29 -12.26 -16.47
CA GLU A 141 24.22 -13.26 -16.46
C GLU A 141 22.86 -12.59 -16.18
N ALA A 142 22.81 -11.69 -15.18
CA ALA A 142 21.59 -10.95 -14.85
C ALA A 142 21.10 -10.07 -16.01
N LYS A 143 22.01 -9.32 -16.65
CA LYS A 143 21.72 -8.46 -17.80
C LYS A 143 21.24 -9.28 -18.99
N GLN A 144 21.93 -10.38 -19.30
CA GLN A 144 21.55 -11.28 -20.38
C GLN A 144 20.16 -11.86 -20.18
N ALA A 145 19.85 -12.34 -18.96
CA ALA A 145 18.53 -12.88 -18.62
C ALA A 145 17.41 -11.83 -18.73
N LEU A 146 17.71 -10.56 -18.43
CA LEU A 146 16.74 -9.45 -18.52
C LEU A 146 16.67 -8.80 -19.92
N GLY A 147 17.53 -9.21 -20.85
CA GLY A 147 17.63 -8.65 -22.20
C GLY A 147 18.26 -7.26 -22.25
N TYR A 148 19.16 -6.93 -21.32
CA TYR A 148 19.91 -5.67 -21.32
C TYR A 148 21.25 -5.77 -22.06
N PRO A 149 21.75 -4.66 -22.61
CA PRO A 149 23.09 -4.60 -23.17
C PRO A 149 24.14 -5.06 -22.16
N LEU A 150 25.11 -5.83 -22.64
CA LEU A 150 26.17 -6.42 -21.81
C LEU A 150 27.25 -5.42 -21.41
N GLU A 151 27.32 -4.28 -22.09
CA GLU A 151 28.27 -3.22 -21.74
C GLU A 151 27.94 -2.61 -20.35
N PRO A 152 28.93 -2.08 -19.63
CA PRO A 152 28.70 -1.34 -18.39
C PRO A 152 27.66 -0.25 -18.63
N SER A 153 26.69 -0.10 -17.72
CA SER A 153 25.67 0.95 -17.86
C SER A 153 26.28 2.35 -17.94
N LEU A 154 27.49 2.52 -17.39
CA LEU A 154 28.31 3.72 -17.44
C LEU A 154 28.74 4.16 -18.86
N THR A 155 28.73 3.28 -19.87
CA THR A 155 29.18 3.62 -21.23
C THR A 155 28.04 3.85 -22.21
N LEU A 156 26.79 3.60 -21.80
CA LEU A 156 25.63 3.48 -22.69
C LEU A 156 24.82 4.79 -22.90
N GLY A 157 25.21 5.93 -22.34
CA GLY A 157 24.41 7.15 -22.48
C GLY A 157 25.08 8.47 -22.11
N ASP A 158 24.32 9.56 -22.26
CA ASP A 158 24.67 10.90 -21.79
C ASP A 158 24.96 10.86 -20.27
N ASP A 159 26.05 11.50 -19.83
CA ASP A 159 26.71 11.42 -18.51
C ASP A 159 25.83 11.60 -17.25
N SER A 160 24.50 11.73 -17.35
CA SER A 160 23.59 12.00 -16.22
C SER A 160 22.24 11.27 -16.28
N GLY A 161 22.08 10.23 -17.09
CA GLY A 161 20.83 9.45 -17.16
C GLY A 161 20.62 8.47 -15.98
N PRO A 162 19.37 8.20 -15.56
CA PRO A 162 19.07 7.23 -14.49
C PRO A 162 19.45 5.78 -14.83
N ALA A 163 19.62 5.47 -16.12
CA ALA A 163 20.06 4.16 -16.60
C ALA A 163 21.50 3.81 -16.19
N MET A 164 22.35 4.81 -15.91
CA MET A 164 23.75 4.62 -15.49
C MET A 164 23.84 3.82 -14.19
N GLU A 165 22.85 3.97 -13.31
CA GLU A 165 22.80 3.30 -12.01
C GLU A 165 22.17 1.91 -12.07
N LEU A 166 21.80 1.42 -13.25
CA LEU A 166 21.19 0.10 -13.42
C LEU A 166 22.07 -1.00 -12.80
N ASP A 167 23.37 -0.97 -13.06
CA ASP A 167 24.32 -1.98 -12.58
C ASP A 167 24.36 -2.03 -11.05
N THR A 168 24.43 -0.85 -10.41
CA THR A 168 24.37 -0.69 -8.95
C THR A 168 23.03 -1.18 -8.39
N LEU A 169 21.91 -0.84 -9.02
CA LEU A 169 20.58 -1.19 -8.52
C LEU A 169 20.25 -2.68 -8.74
N LEU A 170 20.68 -3.27 -9.85
CA LEU A 170 20.59 -4.71 -10.10
C LEU A 170 21.40 -5.47 -9.07
N TYR A 171 22.64 -5.05 -8.80
CA TYR A 171 23.44 -5.60 -7.71
C TYR A 171 22.64 -5.64 -6.40
N LEU A 172 22.16 -4.48 -5.94
CA LEU A 172 21.39 -4.36 -4.71
C LEU A 172 20.11 -5.21 -4.71
N ALA A 173 19.43 -5.35 -5.85
CA ALA A 173 18.23 -6.16 -5.95
C ALA A 173 18.47 -7.65 -5.61
N PHE A 174 19.64 -8.21 -5.94
CA PHE A 174 19.98 -9.59 -5.63
C PHE A 174 20.55 -9.80 -4.20
N GLN A 175 20.95 -8.73 -3.49
CA GLN A 175 21.54 -8.81 -2.13
C GLN A 175 20.52 -8.93 -0.98
N HIS A 176 19.67 -9.94 -1.06
CA HIS A 176 18.64 -10.27 -0.07
C HIS A 176 19.22 -10.78 1.27
N GLU A 177 18.38 -10.84 2.32
CA GLU A 177 18.81 -11.06 3.71
C GLU A 177 19.52 -12.42 3.97
N SER A 178 19.18 -13.48 3.26
CA SER A 178 19.87 -14.78 3.37
C SER A 178 21.23 -14.84 2.68
N CYS A 179 21.60 -13.84 1.87
CA CYS A 179 22.91 -13.81 1.25
C CYS A 179 24.00 -13.43 2.27
N GLU A 180 25.13 -14.16 2.29
CA GLU A 180 26.25 -13.86 3.18
C GLU A 180 26.77 -12.42 3.06
N ARG A 181 26.68 -11.83 1.85
CA ARG A 181 27.11 -10.46 1.53
C ARG A 181 26.16 -9.38 2.06
N SER A 182 24.90 -9.72 2.37
CA SER A 182 23.91 -8.81 2.97
C SER A 182 24.25 -8.40 4.42
N ARG A 183 25.41 -8.82 4.95
CA ARG A 183 25.95 -8.35 6.23
C ARG A 183 26.29 -6.87 6.20
N ALA A 184 26.71 -6.33 5.05
CA ALA A 184 26.98 -4.90 4.89
C ALA A 184 25.68 -4.08 5.02
N ARG A 185 25.66 -3.12 5.94
CA ARG A 185 24.45 -2.35 6.26
C ARG A 185 23.90 -1.57 5.06
N HIS A 186 24.77 -0.98 4.25
CA HIS A 186 24.40 -0.19 3.08
C HIS A 186 23.76 -1.05 1.98
N VAL A 187 24.30 -2.24 1.74
CA VAL A 187 23.75 -3.23 0.81
C VAL A 187 22.37 -3.70 1.26
N ARG A 188 22.24 -4.16 2.51
CA ARG A 188 20.96 -4.64 3.06
C ARG A 188 19.87 -3.56 3.02
N PHE A 189 20.25 -2.31 3.30
CA PHE A 189 19.30 -1.19 3.27
C PHE A 189 18.89 -0.88 1.84
N GLY A 190 19.83 -0.84 0.89
CA GLY A 190 19.55 -0.70 -0.54
C GLY A 190 18.55 -1.74 -1.05
N HIS A 191 18.82 -3.03 -0.80
CA HIS A 191 17.90 -4.13 -1.14
C HIS A 191 16.50 -3.91 -0.56
N SER A 192 16.41 -3.66 0.75
CA SER A 192 15.13 -3.50 1.43
C SER A 192 14.31 -2.31 0.93
N ARG A 193 14.97 -1.23 0.48
CA ARG A 193 14.34 -0.02 -0.06
C ARG A 193 13.81 -0.26 -1.47
N LEU A 194 14.59 -0.93 -2.33
CA LEU A 194 14.13 -1.37 -3.65
C LEU A 194 12.95 -2.32 -3.54
N PHE A 195 13.03 -3.31 -2.64
CA PHE A 195 11.94 -4.22 -2.32
C PHE A 195 10.65 -3.48 -1.94
N PHE A 196 10.75 -2.48 -1.06
CA PHE A 196 9.63 -1.66 -0.61
C PHE A 196 8.98 -0.87 -1.76
N LEU A 197 9.79 -0.26 -2.63
CA LEU A 197 9.29 0.48 -3.79
C LEU A 197 8.64 -0.45 -4.81
N GLY A 198 9.36 -1.52 -5.19
CA GLY A 198 8.96 -2.41 -6.26
C GLY A 198 7.67 -3.18 -5.99
N GLN A 199 7.32 -3.39 -4.72
CA GLN A 199 5.99 -3.90 -4.34
C GLN A 199 4.89 -3.07 -5.00
N TYR A 200 4.91 -1.74 -4.80
CA TYR A 200 3.81 -0.87 -5.24
C TYR A 200 3.89 -0.54 -6.73
N VAL A 201 5.09 -0.57 -7.31
CA VAL A 201 5.28 -0.49 -8.77
C VAL A 201 4.55 -1.65 -9.45
N LEU A 202 4.80 -2.88 -8.99
CA LEU A 202 4.18 -4.08 -9.56
C LEU A 202 2.67 -4.08 -9.39
N GLU A 203 2.18 -3.71 -8.20
CA GLU A 203 0.74 -3.63 -7.94
C GLU A 203 0.05 -2.58 -8.81
N LEU A 204 0.68 -1.43 -9.07
CA LEU A 204 0.15 -0.42 -9.98
C LEU A 204 0.18 -0.89 -11.44
N ALA A 205 1.30 -1.47 -11.89
CA ALA A 205 1.46 -1.92 -13.27
C ALA A 205 0.38 -2.95 -13.64
N LEU A 206 0.20 -3.97 -12.80
CA LEU A 206 -0.82 -4.98 -13.06
C LEU A 206 -2.25 -4.43 -12.91
N ALA A 207 -2.48 -3.44 -12.04
CA ALA A 207 -3.78 -2.78 -11.94
C ALA A 207 -4.12 -1.99 -13.22
N GLU A 208 -3.19 -1.17 -13.73
CA GLU A 208 -3.36 -0.46 -15.00
C GLU A 208 -3.59 -1.42 -16.17
N TYR A 209 -2.85 -2.52 -16.18
CA TYR A 209 -2.97 -3.56 -17.20
C TYR A 209 -4.34 -4.25 -17.17
N PHE A 210 -4.75 -4.76 -16.02
CA PHE A 210 -6.01 -5.51 -15.91
C PHE A 210 -7.25 -4.64 -16.02
N LEU A 211 -7.18 -3.38 -15.60
CA LEU A 211 -8.28 -2.43 -15.82
C LEU A 211 -8.56 -2.26 -17.33
N GLN A 212 -7.50 -2.17 -18.15
CA GLN A 212 -7.62 -2.01 -19.60
C GLN A 212 -7.91 -3.32 -20.34
N ARG A 213 -7.29 -4.43 -19.94
CA ARG A 213 -7.48 -5.75 -20.59
C ARG A 213 -8.86 -6.36 -20.30
N TYR A 214 -9.40 -6.15 -19.09
CA TYR A 214 -10.71 -6.67 -18.68
C TYR A 214 -11.66 -5.52 -18.29
N PRO A 215 -12.11 -4.71 -19.27
CA PRO A 215 -12.95 -3.53 -19.00
C PRO A 215 -14.31 -3.88 -18.40
N ARG A 216 -14.82 -5.10 -18.64
CA ARG A 216 -16.11 -5.60 -18.13
C ARG A 216 -16.03 -6.26 -16.76
N GLU A 217 -14.84 -6.62 -16.27
CA GLU A 217 -14.68 -7.26 -14.97
C GLU A 217 -14.68 -6.22 -13.83
N SER A 218 -15.12 -6.62 -12.64
CA SER A 218 -14.95 -5.79 -11.44
C SER A 218 -13.52 -5.94 -10.88
N PRO A 219 -13.07 -5.04 -9.99
CA PRO A 219 -11.73 -5.12 -9.40
C PRO A 219 -11.45 -6.39 -8.59
N ALA A 220 -12.47 -7.11 -8.12
CA ALA A 220 -12.28 -8.31 -7.31
C ALA A 220 -11.64 -9.48 -8.08
N PRO A 221 -12.16 -9.89 -9.25
CA PRO A 221 -11.46 -10.78 -10.19
C PRO A 221 -10.04 -10.33 -10.52
N MET A 222 -9.83 -9.04 -10.80
CA MET A 222 -8.50 -8.51 -11.13
C MET A 222 -7.49 -8.71 -10.00
N ARG A 223 -7.90 -8.49 -8.75
CA ARG A 223 -7.03 -8.72 -7.57
C ARG A 223 -6.63 -10.19 -7.42
N GLU A 224 -7.51 -11.13 -7.79
CA GLU A 224 -7.16 -12.56 -7.80
C GLU A 224 -6.12 -12.88 -8.87
N ARG A 225 -6.29 -12.37 -10.11
CA ARG A 225 -5.29 -12.52 -11.18
C ARG A 225 -3.93 -11.98 -10.76
N VAL A 226 -3.89 -10.79 -10.15
CA VAL A 226 -2.66 -10.21 -9.58
C VAL A 226 -2.05 -11.14 -8.54
N PHE A 227 -2.85 -11.63 -7.60
CA PHE A 227 -2.37 -12.50 -6.53
C PHE A 227 -1.79 -13.82 -7.07
N GLU A 228 -2.36 -14.40 -8.12
CA GLU A 228 -1.80 -15.63 -8.71
C GLU A 228 -0.53 -15.36 -9.53
N LEU A 229 -0.43 -14.24 -10.24
CA LEU A 229 0.77 -13.89 -11.02
C LEU A 229 1.98 -13.51 -10.16
N ILE A 230 1.79 -12.61 -9.18
CA ILE A 230 2.89 -12.09 -8.33
C ILE A 230 2.81 -12.62 -6.89
N GLY A 231 2.02 -13.66 -6.67
CA GLY A 231 1.91 -14.34 -5.39
C GLY A 231 3.18 -15.09 -5.03
N LYS A 232 3.47 -15.18 -3.74
CA LYS A 232 4.66 -15.89 -3.22
C LYS A 232 4.82 -17.33 -3.75
N ARG A 233 3.73 -17.98 -4.19
CA ARG A 233 3.71 -19.35 -4.72
C ARG A 233 4.22 -19.44 -6.16
N SER A 234 3.92 -18.45 -6.99
CA SER A 234 4.26 -18.43 -8.43
C SER A 234 5.63 -17.81 -8.70
N LEU A 235 6.10 -16.90 -7.85
CA LEU A 235 7.40 -16.23 -8.04
C LEU A 235 8.61 -17.17 -8.23
N PRO A 236 8.76 -18.30 -7.49
CA PRO A 236 9.84 -19.26 -7.76
C PRO A 236 9.80 -19.84 -9.17
N ARG A 237 8.60 -20.07 -9.72
CA ARG A 237 8.42 -20.55 -11.11
C ARG A 237 8.97 -19.51 -12.10
N TRP A 238 8.65 -18.23 -11.87
CA TRP A 238 9.10 -17.13 -12.73
C TRP A 238 10.62 -16.90 -12.65
N ILE A 239 11.20 -16.89 -11.44
CA ILE A 239 12.66 -16.77 -11.27
C ILE A 239 13.41 -17.94 -11.93
N LYS A 240 12.88 -19.16 -11.83
CA LYS A 240 13.47 -20.33 -12.50
C LYS A 240 13.32 -20.23 -14.03
N GLY A 241 12.15 -19.82 -14.51
CA GLY A 241 11.87 -19.64 -15.95
C GLY A 241 12.77 -18.61 -16.62
N ALA A 242 13.14 -17.54 -15.90
CA ALA A 242 14.09 -16.53 -16.37
C ALA A 242 15.57 -16.90 -16.11
N ALA A 243 15.86 -18.13 -15.68
CA ALA A 243 17.21 -18.59 -15.31
C ALA A 243 17.92 -17.78 -14.19
N LEU A 244 17.20 -16.95 -13.43
CA LEU A 244 17.77 -16.10 -12.37
C LEU A 244 17.98 -16.83 -11.04
N HIS A 245 17.54 -18.09 -10.92
CA HIS A 245 17.56 -18.85 -9.66
C HIS A 245 18.97 -19.06 -9.10
N ASN A 246 19.98 -19.25 -9.95
CA ASN A 246 21.38 -19.39 -9.55
C ASN A 246 21.95 -18.10 -8.94
N LEU A 247 21.48 -16.93 -9.42
CA LEU A 247 21.86 -15.64 -8.87
C LEU A 247 21.24 -15.40 -7.48
N VAL A 248 20.03 -15.92 -7.26
CA VAL A 248 19.34 -15.83 -5.97
C VAL A 248 19.93 -16.82 -4.96
N PHE A 249 20.20 -18.05 -5.39
CA PHE A 249 20.73 -19.13 -4.55
C PHE A 249 21.99 -19.74 -5.17
N PRO A 250 23.18 -19.13 -5.02
CA PRO A 250 24.41 -19.60 -5.67
C PRO A 250 24.90 -20.97 -5.17
N TYR A 251 24.61 -21.31 -3.91
CA TYR A 251 25.12 -22.52 -3.25
C TYR A 251 24.04 -23.57 -2.98
N ASP A 252 22.77 -23.20 -3.12
CA ASP A 252 21.63 -24.04 -2.76
C ASP A 252 20.76 -24.32 -3.99
N ASP A 253 20.31 -25.56 -4.09
CA ASP A 253 19.28 -25.92 -5.06
C ASP A 253 17.92 -25.37 -4.58
N MET A 254 17.37 -24.42 -5.34
CA MET A 254 16.11 -23.75 -5.04
C MET A 254 14.97 -24.75 -4.77
N ASP A 255 14.96 -25.92 -5.41
CA ASP A 255 13.89 -26.90 -5.22
C ASP A 255 13.98 -27.66 -3.89
N LYS A 256 15.18 -27.76 -3.31
CA LYS A 256 15.44 -28.44 -2.02
C LYS A 256 15.23 -27.54 -0.81
N LEU A 257 15.17 -26.23 -1.00
CA LEU A 257 14.96 -25.27 0.08
C LEU A 257 13.57 -25.37 0.73
N VAL A 258 13.50 -25.02 2.02
CA VAL A 258 12.24 -24.94 2.74
C VAL A 258 11.32 -23.94 2.04
N ARG A 259 10.11 -24.40 1.68
CA ARG A 259 9.13 -23.61 0.92
C ARG A 259 8.98 -22.17 1.44
N LYS A 260 8.87 -21.99 2.76
CA LYS A 260 8.66 -20.66 3.37
C LYS A 260 9.85 -19.72 3.14
N GLU A 261 11.06 -20.23 3.24
CA GLU A 261 12.30 -19.45 3.07
C GLU A 261 12.51 -19.12 1.59
N ARG A 262 12.36 -20.15 0.73
CA ARG A 262 12.39 -19.99 -0.73
C ARG A 262 11.40 -18.93 -1.23
N GLU A 263 10.13 -19.06 -0.86
CA GLU A 263 9.07 -18.13 -1.30
C GLU A 263 9.33 -16.70 -0.78
N ALA A 264 9.86 -16.55 0.44
CA ALA A 264 10.14 -15.23 1.02
C ALA A 264 11.32 -14.53 0.34
N THR A 265 12.43 -15.24 0.13
CA THR A 265 13.63 -14.72 -0.52
C THR A 265 13.39 -14.39 -1.99
N VAL A 266 12.78 -15.31 -2.74
CA VAL A 266 12.43 -15.06 -4.15
C VAL A 266 11.51 -13.85 -4.28
N LYS A 267 10.53 -13.72 -3.37
CA LYS A 267 9.65 -12.56 -3.35
C LYS A 267 10.42 -11.25 -3.10
N SER A 268 11.39 -11.25 -2.20
CA SER A 268 12.13 -10.02 -1.90
C SER A 268 12.98 -9.58 -3.08
N VAL A 269 13.68 -10.52 -3.74
CA VAL A 269 14.47 -10.24 -4.95
C VAL A 269 13.59 -9.81 -6.11
N PHE A 270 12.50 -10.53 -6.39
CA PHE A 270 11.60 -10.20 -7.50
C PHE A 270 11.03 -8.78 -7.35
N TRP A 271 10.55 -8.41 -6.17
CA TRP A 271 10.07 -7.04 -5.95
C TRP A 271 11.20 -6.02 -6.01
N ALA A 272 12.37 -6.28 -5.43
CA ALA A 272 13.51 -5.37 -5.49
C ALA A 272 13.98 -5.11 -6.94
N LEU A 273 13.98 -6.13 -7.78
CA LEU A 273 14.32 -6.05 -9.19
C LEU A 273 13.41 -5.05 -9.93
N PHE A 274 12.09 -5.13 -9.74
CA PHE A 274 11.16 -4.17 -10.34
C PHE A 274 11.23 -2.78 -9.73
N GLY A 275 11.67 -2.66 -8.47
CA GLY A 275 12.06 -1.38 -7.88
C GLY A 275 13.23 -0.73 -8.64
N ALA A 276 14.26 -1.51 -9.00
CA ALA A 276 15.41 -1.03 -9.77
C ALA A 276 15.01 -0.62 -11.20
N ILE A 277 14.30 -1.50 -11.92
CA ILE A 277 13.85 -1.25 -13.29
C ILE A 277 12.99 0.01 -13.38
N TYR A 278 12.07 0.20 -12.43
CA TYR A 278 11.22 1.37 -12.37
C TYR A 278 12.00 2.68 -12.22
N LEU A 279 13.05 2.68 -11.40
CA LEU A 279 13.88 3.86 -11.18
C LEU A 279 14.71 4.22 -12.41
N CYS A 280 15.23 3.23 -13.14
CA CYS A 280 16.06 3.43 -14.32
C CYS A 280 15.26 3.78 -15.58
N PHE A 281 14.13 3.10 -15.82
CA PHE A 281 13.44 3.12 -17.11
C PHE A 281 11.92 3.42 -17.02
N GLY A 282 11.34 3.43 -15.81
CA GLY A 282 9.93 3.71 -15.60
C GLY A 282 8.98 2.54 -15.90
N MET A 283 7.67 2.83 -15.94
CA MET A 283 6.61 1.83 -16.13
C MET A 283 6.67 1.04 -17.46
N PRO A 284 7.02 1.63 -18.62
CA PRO A 284 7.08 0.89 -19.89
C PRO A 284 7.97 -0.36 -19.81
N GLU A 285 9.12 -0.22 -19.17
CA GLU A 285 10.09 -1.31 -19.02
C GLU A 285 9.63 -2.37 -18.02
N VAL A 286 8.89 -1.96 -16.99
CA VAL A 286 8.23 -2.89 -16.05
C VAL A 286 7.29 -3.83 -16.82
N TYR A 287 6.50 -3.31 -17.78
CA TYR A 287 5.64 -4.14 -18.61
C TYR A 287 6.42 -5.10 -19.51
N ARG A 288 7.48 -4.61 -20.16
CA ARG A 288 8.37 -5.44 -20.99
C ARG A 288 8.94 -6.61 -20.18
N VAL A 289 9.54 -6.33 -19.03
CA VAL A 289 10.16 -7.38 -18.22
C VAL A 289 9.11 -8.35 -17.65
N LEU A 290 7.94 -7.88 -17.23
CA LEU A 290 6.86 -8.76 -16.75
C LEU A 290 6.37 -9.74 -17.82
N PHE A 291 6.08 -9.25 -19.01
CA PHE A 291 5.36 -10.04 -20.02
C PHE A 291 6.27 -10.67 -21.07
N GLU A 292 7.37 -10.02 -21.44
CA GLU A 292 8.31 -10.53 -22.43
C GLU A 292 9.36 -11.43 -21.79
N VAL A 293 10.05 -10.93 -20.74
CA VAL A 293 11.17 -11.66 -20.11
C VAL A 293 10.65 -12.79 -19.23
N PHE A 294 9.72 -12.50 -18.32
CA PHE A 294 9.14 -13.53 -17.45
C PHE A 294 8.04 -14.36 -18.15
N GLY A 295 7.57 -13.94 -19.33
CA GLY A 295 6.56 -14.68 -20.09
C GLY A 295 5.24 -14.85 -19.36
N MET A 296 4.85 -13.87 -18.52
CA MET A 296 3.62 -13.98 -17.74
C MET A 296 2.39 -13.96 -18.65
N ASP A 297 1.63 -15.06 -18.66
CA ASP A 297 0.35 -15.11 -19.37
C ASP A 297 -0.81 -14.78 -18.44
N PRO A 298 -1.49 -13.62 -18.60
CA PRO A 298 -2.66 -13.27 -17.80
C PRO A 298 -3.90 -14.14 -18.06
N ASP A 299 -3.94 -14.86 -19.20
CA ASP A 299 -5.04 -15.76 -19.56
C ASP A 299 -4.80 -17.22 -19.16
N ALA A 300 -3.64 -17.54 -18.57
CA ALA A 300 -3.35 -18.88 -18.08
C ALA A 300 -4.44 -19.41 -17.13
N GLU A 301 -4.74 -20.71 -17.21
CA GLU A 301 -5.79 -21.36 -16.41
C GLU A 301 -5.59 -21.16 -14.90
N ASP A 302 -4.34 -21.23 -14.45
CA ASP A 302 -3.95 -21.00 -13.05
C ASP A 302 -4.34 -19.60 -12.53
N CYS A 303 -4.40 -18.61 -13.41
CA CYS A 303 -4.64 -17.21 -13.05
C CYS A 303 -6.11 -16.83 -13.14
N GLN A 304 -7.01 -17.75 -13.55
CA GLN A 304 -8.41 -17.41 -13.71
C GLN A 304 -9.08 -17.17 -12.35
N PRO A 305 -9.83 -16.06 -12.21
CA PRO A 305 -10.53 -15.74 -10.99
C PRO A 305 -11.64 -16.75 -10.71
N LYS A 306 -12.07 -16.85 -9.45
CA LYS A 306 -13.21 -17.70 -9.10
C LYS A 306 -14.47 -17.19 -9.79
N LEU A 307 -15.26 -18.11 -10.35
CA LEU A 307 -16.54 -17.78 -10.97
C LEU A 307 -17.46 -17.12 -9.94
N ARG A 308 -17.97 -15.93 -10.28
CA ARG A 308 -18.90 -15.15 -9.46
C ARG A 308 -20.10 -14.77 -10.30
N ARG A 309 -21.22 -14.47 -9.66
CA ARG A 309 -22.39 -13.88 -10.32
C ARG A 309 -21.97 -12.53 -10.92
N GLN A 310 -21.89 -12.48 -12.25
CA GLN A 310 -21.73 -11.24 -12.99
C GLN A 310 -23.12 -10.66 -13.28
N LEU A 311 -23.23 -9.34 -13.24
CA LEU A 311 -24.41 -8.62 -13.70
C LEU A 311 -24.28 -8.40 -15.22
N GLU A 312 -25.40 -8.46 -15.94
CA GLU A 312 -25.40 -8.23 -17.39
C GLU A 312 -24.98 -6.79 -17.70
N ASP A 313 -23.98 -6.66 -18.57
CA ASP A 313 -23.38 -5.40 -18.98
C ASP A 313 -24.00 -4.89 -20.27
N ILE A 314 -25.02 -4.03 -20.11
CA ILE A 314 -25.83 -3.45 -21.18
C ILE A 314 -25.05 -2.36 -21.93
N ASP A 315 -24.16 -1.64 -21.24
CA ASP A 315 -23.45 -0.51 -21.83
C ASP A 315 -22.29 -0.98 -22.74
N HIS A 316 -22.09 -0.27 -23.84
CA HIS A 316 -20.98 -0.54 -24.75
C HIS A 316 -19.62 -0.36 -24.06
N VAL A 317 -18.64 -1.09 -24.55
CA VAL A 317 -17.23 -0.84 -24.25
C VAL A 317 -16.71 0.12 -25.32
N SER A 318 -15.77 1.01 -24.99
CA SER A 318 -15.14 1.84 -26.03
C SER A 318 -14.49 0.96 -27.09
N ALA A 319 -14.54 1.39 -28.36
CA ALA A 319 -13.98 0.63 -29.49
C ALA A 319 -12.54 0.15 -29.25
N GLU A 320 -11.76 0.91 -28.48
CA GLU A 320 -10.38 0.59 -28.10
C GLU A 320 -10.22 -0.69 -27.26
N PHE A 321 -11.28 -1.16 -26.58
CA PHE A 321 -11.25 -2.37 -25.73
C PHE A 321 -12.22 -3.46 -26.21
N GLU A 322 -12.70 -3.41 -27.46
CA GLU A 322 -13.51 -4.52 -28.01
C GLU A 322 -12.68 -5.81 -28.14
N GLY A 323 -11.35 -5.70 -28.27
CA GLY A 323 -10.40 -6.80 -28.21
C GLY A 323 -9.63 -6.89 -26.89
N LYS A 324 -8.92 -8.01 -26.67
CA LYS A 324 -7.97 -8.14 -25.57
C LYS A 324 -6.70 -7.34 -25.90
N ILE A 325 -6.48 -6.26 -25.17
CA ILE A 325 -5.29 -5.42 -25.27
C ILE A 325 -4.04 -6.19 -24.83
N SER A 326 -2.97 -6.08 -25.62
CA SER A 326 -1.65 -6.57 -25.23
C SER A 326 -0.86 -5.53 -24.43
N TRP A 327 0.18 -5.96 -23.73
CA TRP A 327 1.04 -5.03 -22.99
C TRP A 327 1.81 -4.10 -23.93
N GLN A 328 2.16 -4.55 -25.14
CA GLN A 328 2.78 -3.69 -26.16
C GLN A 328 1.85 -2.55 -26.55
N ASP A 329 0.54 -2.80 -26.68
CA ASP A 329 -0.43 -1.76 -27.00
C ASP A 329 -0.49 -0.69 -25.92
N MET A 330 -0.24 -1.06 -24.65
CA MET A 330 -0.17 -0.08 -23.55
C MET A 330 1.12 0.74 -23.58
N VAL A 331 2.25 0.12 -23.94
CA VAL A 331 3.56 0.79 -23.99
C VAL A 331 3.68 1.70 -25.23
N VAL A 332 3.22 1.22 -26.38
CA VAL A 332 3.26 1.94 -27.66
C VAL A 332 2.27 3.10 -27.68
N TYR A 333 1.21 3.03 -26.87
CA TYR A 333 0.19 4.07 -26.83
C TYR A 333 0.77 5.41 -26.42
N LYS A 334 0.81 6.34 -27.37
CA LYS A 334 1.03 7.75 -27.13
C LYS A 334 -0.34 8.43 -27.15
N PRO A 335 -0.74 9.12 -26.06
CA PRO A 335 -1.97 9.89 -26.09
C PRO A 335 -1.87 10.93 -27.23
N PRO A 336 -2.94 11.15 -28.00
CA PRO A 336 -2.91 12.09 -29.10
C PRO A 336 -2.72 13.53 -28.57
N ALA A 337 -2.24 14.46 -29.41
CA ALA A 337 -1.89 15.82 -28.97
C ALA A 337 -3.08 16.61 -28.39
N ASP A 338 -4.29 16.21 -28.75
CA ASP A 338 -5.59 16.68 -28.30
C ASP A 338 -6.21 15.82 -27.18
N ALA A 339 -5.42 14.95 -26.53
CA ALA A 339 -5.90 14.09 -25.47
C ALA A 339 -6.50 14.90 -24.30
N LEU A 340 -7.72 14.53 -23.93
CA LEU A 340 -8.42 15.12 -22.79
C LEU A 340 -7.73 14.83 -21.47
N PHE A 341 -6.99 13.72 -21.33
CA PHE A 341 -6.46 13.26 -20.06
C PHE A 341 -5.01 12.80 -20.18
N ALA A 342 -4.32 12.72 -19.03
CA ALA A 342 -3.00 12.11 -18.93
C ALA A 342 -3.03 10.63 -19.36
N HIS A 343 -4.04 9.88 -18.90
CA HIS A 343 -4.23 8.46 -19.24
C HIS A 343 -5.64 8.21 -19.79
N PRO A 344 -5.92 8.56 -21.06
CA PRO A 344 -7.27 8.52 -21.62
C PRO A 344 -7.84 7.10 -21.68
N ARG A 345 -7.04 6.10 -22.07
CA ARG A 345 -7.45 4.69 -22.03
C ARG A 345 -7.81 4.23 -20.62
N LEU A 346 -6.96 4.55 -19.65
CA LEU A 346 -7.21 4.17 -18.27
C LEU A 346 -8.47 4.85 -17.69
N PHE A 347 -8.70 6.12 -18.05
CA PHE A 347 -9.94 6.81 -17.71
C PHE A 347 -11.16 6.12 -18.32
N ARG A 348 -11.14 5.80 -19.63
CA ARG A 348 -12.24 5.10 -20.31
C ARG A 348 -12.46 3.68 -19.80
N ALA A 349 -11.39 3.01 -19.38
CA ALA A 349 -11.48 1.72 -18.72
C ALA A 349 -12.18 1.84 -17.36
N CYS A 350 -11.99 2.93 -16.61
CA CYS A 350 -12.66 3.14 -15.31
C CYS A 350 -14.07 3.73 -15.44
N VAL A 351 -14.29 4.58 -16.46
CA VAL A 351 -15.53 5.33 -16.72
C VAL A 351 -16.02 5.00 -18.13
N PRO A 352 -16.93 4.01 -18.27
CA PRO A 352 -17.40 3.56 -19.57
C PRO A 352 -18.31 4.60 -20.28
N PRO A 353 -18.49 4.45 -21.62
CA PRO A 353 -19.50 5.23 -22.33
C PRO A 353 -20.90 4.87 -21.80
N GLY A 354 -21.74 5.88 -21.55
CA GLY A 354 -23.08 5.73 -20.95
C GLY A 354 -23.23 6.40 -19.58
N MET A 355 -22.12 6.67 -18.89
CA MET A 355 -22.15 7.31 -17.56
C MET A 355 -22.65 8.76 -17.56
N HIS A 356 -22.75 9.40 -18.73
CA HIS A 356 -23.32 10.74 -18.88
C HIS A 356 -24.78 10.85 -18.39
N ARG A 357 -25.51 9.73 -18.28
CA ARG A 357 -26.87 9.67 -17.72
C ARG A 357 -26.98 10.16 -16.28
N PHE A 358 -25.87 10.16 -15.53
CA PHE A 358 -25.83 10.67 -14.16
C PHE A 358 -25.70 12.20 -14.08
N ARG A 359 -25.39 12.88 -15.19
CA ARG A 359 -25.25 14.33 -15.25
C ARG A 359 -26.58 15.05 -15.06
N GLY A 360 -26.51 16.30 -14.57
CA GLY A 360 -27.65 17.20 -14.46
C GLY A 360 -28.59 16.87 -13.30
N ASN A 361 -28.10 16.11 -12.32
CA ASN A 361 -28.83 15.86 -11.09
C ASN A 361 -28.61 16.99 -10.07
N LEU A 362 -29.40 17.01 -9.00
CA LEU A 362 -29.29 18.01 -7.92
C LEU A 362 -27.88 18.03 -7.28
N TRP A 363 -27.20 16.89 -7.24
CA TRP A 363 -25.85 16.79 -6.69
C TRP A 363 -24.83 17.63 -7.50
N ASP A 364 -24.95 17.64 -8.83
CA ASP A 364 -24.09 18.45 -9.72
C ASP A 364 -24.28 19.95 -9.52
N TYR A 365 -25.48 20.38 -9.11
CA TYR A 365 -25.76 21.79 -8.84
C TYR A 365 -25.28 22.19 -7.43
N ASP A 366 -25.61 21.40 -6.42
CA ASP A 366 -25.40 21.80 -5.02
C ASP A 366 -24.01 21.42 -4.48
N CYS A 367 -23.54 20.21 -4.78
CA CYS A 367 -22.36 19.60 -4.14
C CYS A 367 -21.08 19.85 -4.94
N ARG A 368 -21.14 19.69 -6.27
CA ARG A 368 -19.97 19.78 -7.15
C ARG A 368 -19.17 21.09 -6.99
N PRO A 369 -19.76 22.31 -6.99
CA PRO A 369 -18.98 23.54 -6.84
C PRO A 369 -18.18 23.60 -5.53
N GLN A 370 -18.71 23.00 -4.46
CA GLN A 370 -18.05 22.95 -3.16
C GLN A 370 -16.85 21.99 -3.19
N ILE A 371 -17.05 20.80 -3.77
CA ILE A 371 -16.00 19.79 -3.92
C ILE A 371 -14.86 20.33 -4.80
N MET A 372 -15.20 20.93 -5.95
CA MET A 372 -14.21 21.52 -6.85
C MET A 372 -13.38 22.60 -6.15
N ARG A 373 -14.03 23.47 -5.36
CA ARG A 373 -13.34 24.49 -4.57
C ARG A 373 -12.36 23.88 -3.56
N VAL A 374 -12.78 22.85 -2.83
CA VAL A 374 -11.93 22.18 -1.82
C VAL A 374 -10.75 21.45 -2.46
N LEU A 375 -10.96 20.78 -3.60
CA LEU A 375 -9.92 20.04 -4.31
C LEU A 375 -9.04 20.95 -5.20
N GLY A 376 -9.43 22.20 -5.41
CA GLY A 376 -8.72 23.13 -6.29
C GLY A 376 -8.87 22.80 -7.77
N TYR A 377 -10.04 22.32 -8.19
CA TYR A 377 -10.36 22.00 -9.58
C TYR A 377 -11.23 23.08 -10.25
N PRO A 378 -11.16 23.21 -11.58
CA PRO A 378 -10.21 22.54 -12.49
C PRO A 378 -8.80 23.15 -12.38
N LEU A 379 -7.77 22.35 -12.66
CA LEU A 379 -6.41 22.88 -12.72
C LEU A 379 -6.24 23.78 -13.96
N LYS A 380 -5.46 24.86 -13.82
CA LYS A 380 -5.11 25.73 -14.95
C LYS A 380 -4.22 24.96 -15.93
N MET A 381 -4.79 24.54 -17.06
CA MET A 381 -4.07 23.93 -18.19
C MET A 381 -4.44 24.68 -19.47
N THR A 382 -3.45 25.09 -20.24
CA THR A 382 -3.63 25.74 -21.55
C THR A 382 -3.49 24.71 -22.65
N ASP A 383 -4.61 24.17 -23.13
CA ASP A 383 -4.60 23.36 -24.36
C ASP A 383 -4.53 24.27 -25.59
N ARG A 384 -4.10 23.70 -26.72
CA ARG A 384 -4.08 24.41 -28.01
C ARG A 384 -5.48 24.85 -28.47
N ILE A 385 -6.51 24.06 -28.12
CA ILE A 385 -7.89 24.28 -28.53
C ILE A 385 -8.76 24.41 -27.27
N PRO A 386 -9.53 25.51 -27.11
CA PRO A 386 -10.32 25.74 -25.91
C PRO A 386 -11.48 24.74 -25.73
N GLU A 387 -11.97 24.12 -26.81
CA GLU A 387 -12.99 23.06 -26.74
C GLU A 387 -12.49 21.81 -26.01
N ILE A 388 -11.22 21.45 -26.15
CA ILE A 388 -10.59 20.32 -25.46
C ILE A 388 -10.59 20.57 -23.96
N THR A 389 -10.22 21.78 -23.55
CA THR A 389 -10.24 22.17 -22.13
C THR A 389 -11.66 22.08 -21.56
N LYS A 390 -12.67 22.54 -22.31
CA LYS A 390 -14.08 22.42 -21.91
C LYS A 390 -14.50 20.95 -21.78
N ALA A 391 -14.15 20.11 -22.75
CA ALA A 391 -14.47 18.68 -22.73
C ALA A 391 -13.80 17.95 -21.55
N ARG A 392 -12.53 18.25 -21.25
CA ARG A 392 -11.82 17.71 -20.07
C ARG A 392 -12.55 18.05 -18.78
N ASN A 393 -12.96 19.32 -18.62
CA ASN A 393 -13.65 19.76 -17.42
C ASN A 393 -15.02 19.07 -17.26
N ILE A 394 -15.76 18.89 -18.35
CA ILE A 394 -17.05 18.18 -18.36
C ILE A 394 -16.91 16.71 -17.93
N GLU A 395 -15.84 16.04 -18.37
CA GLU A 395 -15.58 14.65 -17.99
C GLU A 395 -14.98 14.52 -16.59
N LEU A 396 -14.16 15.47 -16.15
CA LEU A 396 -13.68 15.57 -14.77
C LEU A 396 -14.87 15.70 -13.80
N ASP A 397 -15.84 16.55 -14.12
CA ASP A 397 -17.06 16.74 -13.33
C ASP A 397 -17.83 15.42 -13.16
N LEU A 398 -18.00 14.69 -14.26
CA LEU A 398 -18.64 13.37 -14.23
C LEU A 398 -17.84 12.39 -13.37
N GLY A 399 -16.51 12.34 -13.53
CA GLY A 399 -15.64 11.50 -12.71
C GLY A 399 -15.74 11.81 -11.22
N LEU A 400 -15.80 13.11 -10.86
CA LEU A 400 -15.97 13.56 -9.49
C LEU A 400 -17.31 13.07 -8.94
N GLN A 401 -18.40 13.25 -9.68
CA GLN A 401 -19.71 12.75 -9.29
C GLN A 401 -19.68 11.25 -9.00
N LEU A 402 -19.14 10.46 -9.91
CA LEU A 402 -19.05 9.00 -9.78
C LEU A 402 -18.30 8.57 -8.51
N CYS A 403 -17.27 9.31 -8.08
CA CYS A 403 -16.54 9.03 -6.85
C CYS A 403 -17.40 9.11 -5.58
N PHE A 404 -18.49 9.89 -5.58
CA PHE A 404 -19.36 10.11 -4.41
C PHE A 404 -20.67 9.31 -4.43
N LEU A 405 -21.00 8.63 -5.54
CA LEU A 405 -22.17 7.75 -5.62
C LEU A 405 -21.87 6.44 -4.88
N HIS A 406 -22.57 6.10 -3.80
CA HIS A 406 -22.28 4.86 -3.06
C HIS A 406 -22.96 3.62 -3.70
N PRO A 407 -22.39 2.39 -3.65
CA PRO A 407 -22.96 1.23 -4.33
C PRO A 407 -24.25 0.78 -3.63
N SER A 408 -24.48 1.16 -2.36
CA SER A 408 -25.75 0.84 -1.70
C SER A 408 -26.98 1.35 -2.46
N LYS A 409 -26.82 2.43 -3.24
CA LYS A 409 -27.88 3.02 -4.06
C LYS A 409 -27.74 2.61 -5.53
N TYR A 410 -26.52 2.68 -6.08
CA TYR A 410 -26.29 2.58 -7.52
C TYR A 410 -25.69 1.25 -8.00
N LYS A 411 -25.46 0.27 -7.12
CA LYS A 411 -24.83 -1.03 -7.49
C LYS A 411 -25.62 -1.81 -8.54
N PHE A 412 -26.95 -1.69 -8.54
CA PHE A 412 -27.81 -2.37 -9.51
C PHE A 412 -28.10 -1.52 -10.75
N ASP A 413 -27.77 -0.23 -10.72
CA ASP A 413 -28.01 0.66 -11.85
C ASP A 413 -26.98 0.41 -12.96
N HIS A 414 -25.74 0.05 -12.58
CA HIS A 414 -24.70 -0.26 -13.55
C HIS A 414 -23.76 -1.37 -13.05
N PRO A 415 -23.47 -2.41 -13.86
CA PRO A 415 -22.58 -3.52 -13.49
C PRO A 415 -21.12 -3.10 -13.35
N ARG A 416 -20.61 -2.21 -14.22
CA ARG A 416 -19.25 -1.63 -14.14
C ARG A 416 -19.20 -0.39 -13.24
N PHE A 417 -19.87 -0.45 -12.11
CA PHE A 417 -19.97 0.65 -11.16
C PHE A 417 -18.62 1.35 -10.93
N CYS A 418 -18.57 2.66 -11.19
CA CYS A 418 -17.30 3.31 -11.56
C CYS A 418 -16.37 3.63 -10.40
N TYR A 419 -16.86 3.96 -9.20
CA TYR A 419 -15.90 4.29 -8.15
C TYR A 419 -15.10 3.06 -7.73
N GLU A 420 -15.62 1.83 -7.78
CA GLU A 420 -14.80 0.67 -7.37
C GLU A 420 -13.53 0.53 -8.24
N ARG A 421 -13.64 0.86 -9.54
CA ARG A 421 -12.50 0.85 -10.47
C ARG A 421 -11.55 2.01 -10.21
N LEU A 422 -12.10 3.22 -10.00
CA LEU A 422 -11.31 4.39 -9.59
C LEU A 422 -10.67 4.21 -8.21
N GLU A 423 -11.36 3.56 -7.27
CA GLU A 423 -10.88 3.20 -5.93
C GLU A 423 -9.71 2.24 -6.05
N TYR A 424 -9.86 1.20 -6.88
CA TYR A 424 -8.80 0.23 -7.08
C TYR A 424 -7.54 0.89 -7.67
N LEU A 425 -7.71 1.66 -8.75
CA LEU A 425 -6.61 2.43 -9.34
C LEU A 425 -5.98 3.40 -8.33
N GLY A 426 -6.85 4.13 -7.63
CA GLY A 426 -6.51 5.14 -6.64
C GLY A 426 -5.77 4.59 -5.43
N GLN A 427 -6.15 3.41 -4.95
CA GLN A 427 -5.43 2.69 -3.92
C GLN A 427 -3.98 2.43 -4.37
N LYS A 428 -3.79 1.91 -5.58
CA LYS A 428 -2.44 1.54 -6.07
C LYS A 428 -1.54 2.74 -6.28
N ILE A 429 -2.05 3.79 -6.91
CA ILE A 429 -1.26 5.00 -7.10
C ILE A 429 -0.97 5.73 -5.79
N GLN A 430 -1.92 5.74 -4.85
CA GLN A 430 -1.71 6.29 -3.50
C GLN A 430 -0.59 5.55 -2.77
N ASP A 431 -0.57 4.21 -2.86
CA ASP A 431 0.47 3.40 -2.23
C ASP A 431 1.86 3.72 -2.82
N LEU A 432 1.97 3.81 -4.15
CA LEU A 432 3.22 4.16 -4.83
C LEU A 432 3.68 5.59 -4.48
N VAL A 433 2.79 6.58 -4.56
CA VAL A 433 3.11 7.98 -4.27
C VAL A 433 3.57 8.18 -2.82
N MET A 434 2.92 7.51 -1.87
CA MET A 434 3.36 7.52 -0.48
C MET A 434 4.72 6.84 -0.30
N ALA A 435 4.97 5.73 -1.01
CA ALA A 435 6.25 5.04 -0.96
C ALA A 435 7.40 5.91 -1.48
N GLU A 436 7.22 6.56 -2.63
CA GLU A 436 8.19 7.53 -3.17
C GLU A 436 8.48 8.64 -2.17
N ARG A 437 7.44 9.21 -1.55
CA ARG A 437 7.58 10.29 -0.56
C ARG A 437 8.39 9.86 0.66
N LEU A 438 8.09 8.69 1.21
CA LEU A 438 8.77 8.16 2.39
C LEU A 438 10.25 7.85 2.11
N LEU A 439 10.55 7.33 0.92
CA LEU A 439 11.93 7.07 0.48
C LEU A 439 12.76 8.35 0.42
N MET A 440 12.22 9.40 -0.20
CA MET A 440 12.88 10.70 -0.31
C MET A 440 13.02 11.43 1.02
N LYS A 441 12.01 11.33 1.91
CA LYS A 441 12.02 12.02 3.21
C LYS A 441 12.97 11.36 4.21
N HIS A 442 13.01 10.04 4.22
CA HIS A 442 13.77 9.25 5.18
C HIS A 442 14.94 8.55 4.47
N LEU A 443 15.97 9.35 4.16
CA LEU A 443 17.27 8.84 3.74
C LEU A 443 17.83 7.89 4.81
N ASP A 444 18.56 6.87 4.37
CA ASP A 444 19.15 5.80 5.22
C ASP A 444 18.19 4.95 6.05
N ALA A 445 16.87 5.20 6.00
CA ALA A 445 15.91 4.38 6.69
C ALA A 445 15.80 2.99 6.03
N PRO A 446 15.80 1.89 6.81
CA PRO A 446 15.62 0.55 6.25
C PRO A 446 14.21 0.40 5.66
N GLY A 447 14.10 -0.34 4.56
CA GLY A 447 12.84 -0.55 3.84
C GLY A 447 11.74 -1.15 4.70
N LEU A 448 12.07 -2.06 5.64
CA LEU A 448 11.09 -2.62 6.57
C LEU A 448 10.49 -1.58 7.52
N TRP A 449 11.29 -0.58 7.92
CA TRP A 449 10.77 0.55 8.72
C TRP A 449 9.85 1.43 7.88
N LEU A 450 10.23 1.70 6.62
CA LEU A 450 9.40 2.46 5.67
C LEU A 450 8.07 1.75 5.39
N GLN A 451 8.09 0.43 5.21
CA GLN A 451 6.88 -0.36 5.01
C GLN A 451 5.92 -0.27 6.21
N ASN A 452 6.46 -0.33 7.43
CA ASN A 452 5.65 -0.15 8.63
C ASN A 452 5.10 1.28 8.75
N ARG A 453 5.90 2.29 8.39
CA ARG A 453 5.48 3.69 8.40
C ARG A 453 4.38 3.95 7.36
N HIS A 454 4.57 3.48 6.13
CA HIS A 454 3.61 3.51 5.03
C HIS A 454 2.28 2.88 5.44
N ARG A 455 2.32 1.64 5.93
CA ARG A 455 1.12 0.92 6.38
C ARG A 455 0.37 1.68 7.47
N ARG A 456 1.06 2.32 8.42
CA ARG A 456 0.43 3.12 9.48
C ARG A 456 -0.29 4.36 8.93
N PHE A 457 0.25 5.01 7.90
CA PHE A 457 -0.40 6.16 7.27
C PHE A 457 -1.61 5.76 6.44
N LEU A 458 -1.51 4.67 5.68
CA LEU A 458 -2.53 4.28 4.71
C LEU A 458 -3.54 3.25 5.23
N MET A 459 -3.56 2.93 6.53
CA MET A 459 -4.65 2.11 7.08
C MET A 459 -6.00 2.71 6.73
N ASN A 460 -7.00 1.85 6.47
CA ASN A 460 -8.38 2.26 6.14
C ASN A 460 -9.01 3.21 7.18
N LYS A 461 -8.51 3.24 8.42
CA LYS A 461 -8.97 4.20 9.45
C LYS A 461 -8.44 5.62 9.22
N TYR A 462 -7.20 5.75 8.76
CA TYR A 462 -6.49 7.01 8.62
C TYR A 462 -6.67 7.63 7.24
N CYS A 463 -6.73 6.83 6.17
CA CYS A 463 -6.96 7.37 4.83
C CYS A 463 -8.22 8.24 4.83
N GLY A 464 -9.41 7.68 5.07
CA GLY A 464 -10.67 8.43 5.13
C GLY A 464 -10.77 9.51 6.24
N ARG A 465 -9.78 9.62 7.15
CA ARG A 465 -9.73 10.73 8.12
C ARG A 465 -9.55 12.07 7.41
N TYR A 466 -8.71 12.13 6.39
CA TYR A 466 -8.38 13.38 5.70
C TYR A 466 -9.56 13.88 4.87
N LEU A 467 -10.28 12.96 4.19
CA LEU A 467 -11.53 13.30 3.52
C LEU A 467 -12.59 13.85 4.50
N ARG A 468 -12.68 13.28 5.70
CA ARG A 468 -13.58 13.80 6.75
C ARG A 468 -13.14 15.15 7.30
N ALA A 469 -11.83 15.38 7.46
CA ALA A 469 -11.28 16.65 7.94
C ALA A 469 -11.62 17.81 6.98
N LYS A 470 -11.74 17.54 5.68
CA LYS A 470 -12.22 18.50 4.67
C LYS A 470 -13.73 18.54 4.49
N ASN A 471 -14.50 17.88 5.36
CA ASN A 471 -15.96 17.79 5.31
C ASN A 471 -16.55 17.21 4.00
N LEU A 472 -15.73 16.58 3.15
CA LEU A 472 -16.19 16.03 1.88
C LEU A 472 -17.10 14.81 2.04
N HIS A 473 -17.04 14.14 3.20
CA HIS A 473 -17.85 12.96 3.50
C HIS A 473 -19.36 13.23 3.54
N HIS A 474 -19.78 14.49 3.67
CA HIS A 474 -21.19 14.87 3.62
C HIS A 474 -21.80 14.77 2.22
N PHE A 475 -20.97 14.81 1.17
CA PHE A 475 -21.42 14.74 -0.22
C PHE A 475 -21.61 13.31 -0.74
N ILE A 476 -21.39 12.29 0.10
CA ILE A 476 -21.55 10.88 -0.28
C ILE A 476 -23.03 10.53 -0.32
N ILE A 477 -23.50 10.02 -1.47
CA ILE A 477 -24.91 9.67 -1.68
C ILE A 477 -25.13 8.20 -1.30
N TYR A 478 -25.84 7.97 -0.21
CA TYR A 478 -26.27 6.65 0.25
C TYR A 478 -27.68 6.31 -0.24
N ASN A 479 -28.08 5.05 -0.07
CA ASN A 479 -29.47 4.64 -0.16
C ASN A 479 -30.20 5.04 1.12
N GLU A 480 -31.43 5.55 1.02
CA GLU A 480 -32.25 6.04 2.13
C GLU A 480 -32.33 5.03 3.28
N LYS A 481 -32.44 3.73 2.96
CA LYS A 481 -32.53 2.66 3.96
C LYS A 481 -31.28 2.49 4.83
N VAL A 482 -30.11 2.88 4.32
CA VAL A 482 -28.82 2.66 4.99
C VAL A 482 -28.13 3.96 5.42
N GLN A 483 -28.61 5.11 4.96
CA GLN A 483 -28.02 6.42 5.21
C GLN A 483 -27.81 6.67 6.70
N ASP A 484 -28.83 6.45 7.53
CA ASP A 484 -28.76 6.57 8.98
C ASP A 484 -27.70 5.66 9.60
N ALA A 485 -27.59 4.42 9.10
CA ALA A 485 -26.61 3.46 9.60
C ALA A 485 -25.17 3.90 9.28
N TYR A 486 -24.90 4.39 8.07
CA TYR A 486 -23.59 4.90 7.69
C TYR A 486 -23.22 6.20 8.42
N GLN A 487 -24.20 7.04 8.73
CA GLN A 487 -23.95 8.27 9.48
C GLN A 487 -23.65 8.00 10.96
N ARG A 488 -24.37 7.06 11.59
CA ARG A 488 -24.23 6.75 13.03
C ARG A 488 -23.10 5.76 13.32
N ALA A 489 -22.90 4.73 12.49
CA ALA A 489 -21.96 3.65 12.77
C ALA A 489 -20.56 3.92 12.18
N TYR A 490 -19.57 4.16 13.05
CA TYR A 490 -18.18 4.40 12.63
C TYR A 490 -17.61 3.24 11.79
N ARG A 491 -18.01 1.99 12.11
CA ARG A 491 -17.53 0.77 11.43
C ARG A 491 -17.92 0.73 9.96
N LEU A 492 -19.07 1.32 9.61
CA LEU A 492 -19.55 1.42 8.23
C LEU A 492 -19.04 2.70 7.56
N LYS A 493 -18.99 3.81 8.30
CA LYS A 493 -18.54 5.11 7.79
C LYS A 493 -17.09 5.09 7.29
N TYR A 494 -16.17 4.49 8.05
CA TYR A 494 -14.73 4.62 7.77
C TYR A 494 -14.29 3.96 6.46
N PRO A 495 -14.67 2.70 6.16
CA PRO A 495 -14.38 2.09 4.87
C PRO A 495 -14.88 2.94 3.70
N VAL A 496 -16.09 3.46 3.77
CA VAL A 496 -16.68 4.27 2.70
C VAL A 496 -15.92 5.58 2.50
N THR A 497 -15.57 6.29 3.57
CA THR A 497 -14.78 7.51 3.42
C THR A 497 -13.39 7.26 2.84
N THR A 498 -12.82 6.07 3.10
CA THR A 498 -11.54 5.66 2.51
C THR A 498 -11.70 5.30 1.03
N SER A 499 -12.76 4.57 0.65
CA SER A 499 -12.99 4.19 -0.74
C SER A 499 -13.22 5.41 -1.62
N VAL A 500 -13.99 6.41 -1.16
CA VAL A 500 -14.19 7.67 -1.88
C VAL A 500 -12.87 8.44 -2.02
N GLN A 501 -12.05 8.47 -0.98
CA GLN A 501 -10.76 9.16 -1.06
C GLN A 501 -9.79 8.49 -2.04
N GLN A 502 -9.75 7.16 -2.04
CA GLN A 502 -9.00 6.40 -3.03
C GLN A 502 -9.57 6.65 -4.42
N ALA A 503 -10.89 6.64 -4.61
CA ALA A 503 -11.51 6.95 -5.91
C ALA A 503 -11.12 8.34 -6.44
N LEU A 504 -11.06 9.36 -5.57
CA LEU A 504 -10.56 10.68 -5.94
C LEU A 504 -9.10 10.66 -6.41
N HIS A 505 -8.23 9.87 -5.75
CA HIS A 505 -6.85 9.70 -6.20
C HIS A 505 -6.75 8.92 -7.52
N GLY A 506 -7.63 7.96 -7.77
CA GLY A 506 -7.68 7.24 -9.05
C GLY A 506 -8.15 8.13 -10.20
N LEU A 507 -9.14 8.98 -9.94
CA LEU A 507 -9.62 9.98 -10.89
C LEU A 507 -8.52 11.01 -11.21
N SER A 508 -7.88 11.57 -10.19
CA SER A 508 -6.79 12.54 -10.40
C SER A 508 -5.63 11.94 -11.17
N TYR A 509 -5.29 10.67 -10.90
CA TYR A 509 -4.29 9.95 -11.66
C TYR A 509 -4.68 9.80 -13.13
N ALA A 510 -5.90 9.36 -13.43
CA ALA A 510 -6.34 9.17 -14.81
C ALA A 510 -6.42 10.49 -15.60
N VAL A 511 -6.88 11.58 -14.96
CA VAL A 511 -7.10 12.89 -15.60
C VAL A 511 -5.81 13.70 -15.71
N TYR A 512 -5.08 13.87 -14.61
CA TYR A 512 -3.94 14.80 -14.49
C TYR A 512 -2.60 14.10 -14.21
N GLY A 513 -2.60 12.79 -14.04
CA GLY A 513 -1.40 11.99 -13.81
C GLY A 513 -0.89 12.00 -12.37
N LYS A 514 0.25 11.33 -12.15
CA LYS A 514 0.87 11.14 -10.81
C LYS A 514 1.15 12.45 -10.06
N ARG A 515 1.39 13.55 -10.79
CA ARG A 515 1.66 14.87 -10.19
C ARG A 515 0.47 15.39 -9.38
N ASP A 516 -0.74 15.23 -9.89
CA ASP A 516 -1.94 15.72 -9.18
C ASP A 516 -2.28 14.84 -7.98
N VAL A 517 -2.01 13.54 -8.05
CA VAL A 517 -2.12 12.65 -6.88
C VAL A 517 -1.22 13.15 -5.74
N ARG A 518 0.03 13.54 -6.03
CA ARG A 518 0.95 14.13 -5.04
C ARG A 518 0.38 15.41 -4.44
N ARG A 519 -0.17 16.30 -5.28
CA ARG A 519 -0.81 17.55 -4.84
C ARG A 519 -1.98 17.25 -3.90
N LEU A 520 -2.90 16.38 -4.31
CA LEU A 520 -4.03 16.00 -3.48
C LEU A 520 -3.58 15.38 -2.15
N MET A 521 -2.63 14.45 -2.17
CA MET A 521 -2.20 13.77 -0.96
C MET A 521 -1.46 14.69 0.02
N PHE A 522 -0.57 15.55 -0.46
CA PHE A 522 0.36 16.28 0.42
C PHE A 522 0.03 17.76 0.61
N GLU A 523 -0.68 18.39 -0.32
CA GLU A 523 -1.05 19.81 -0.23
C GLU A 523 -2.52 20.01 0.14
N VAL A 524 -3.40 19.10 -0.31
CA VAL A 524 -4.84 19.20 0.00
C VAL A 524 -5.18 18.39 1.24
N PHE A 525 -4.86 17.10 1.26
CA PHE A 525 -5.27 16.17 2.32
C PHE A 525 -4.28 16.07 3.48
N ASP A 526 -3.05 16.56 3.37
CA ASP A 526 -2.05 16.54 4.44
C ASP A 526 -1.77 15.13 4.99
N PHE A 527 -1.66 14.11 4.12
CA PHE A 527 -1.36 12.72 4.53
C PHE A 527 -0.12 12.62 5.41
N GLU A 528 0.85 13.49 5.15
CA GLU A 528 2.06 13.64 5.93
C GLU A 528 2.40 15.13 6.03
N GLN A 529 2.40 15.66 7.25
CA GLN A 529 2.79 17.05 7.50
C GLN A 529 4.18 17.32 6.92
N THR A 530 4.25 18.29 6.00
CA THR A 530 5.47 18.75 5.34
C THR A 530 6.26 19.69 6.24
N GLN A 531 5.56 20.46 7.07
CA GLN A 531 6.10 21.36 8.08
C GLN A 531 5.56 20.96 9.45
N PRO A 532 6.33 21.10 10.54
CA PRO A 532 5.73 21.12 11.88
C PRO A 532 4.65 22.21 11.89
N GLU A 533 3.46 21.93 12.44
CA GLU A 533 2.46 22.96 12.67
C GLU A 533 3.13 24.15 13.35
N ALA A 534 2.95 25.36 12.81
CA ALA A 534 3.33 26.56 13.53
C ALA A 534 2.55 26.54 14.85
N MET A 535 3.26 26.31 15.96
CA MET A 535 2.69 26.31 17.30
C MET A 535 2.16 27.68 17.68
#